data_AF-A0A661VDZ5-F1
#
_entry.id   AF-A0A661VDZ5-F1
#
_cell.length_a   1.000
_cell.length_b   1.000
_cell.length_c   1.000
_cell.angle_alpha   90.00
_cell.angle_beta   90.00
_cell.angle_gamma   90.00
#
_symmetry.space_group_name_H-M   'P 1'
#
loop_
_entity.id
_entity.type
_entity.pdbx_description
1 polymer ?
#
loop_
_entity_poly.entity_id
_entity_poly.type
_entity_poly.pdbx_seq_one_letter_code
_entity_poly.pdbx_strand_id
1 'polypeptide(L)'
;MTSLEISVFLTIVLSIIALAVVIVLLGERIRNAIREGNATMRNVGVQELALLRKQVIAEQVQVNEGNWMEVLAQIMADVLRQANAGVKEFWGIATEPCPHFKVLGSDGHRYTFTTDHRALVEAGLANKKDPVWPVDTLVSPFAVEELCGVWHVLADQSAAVDQAILPRGEQWWMIASVVETDK
;
A
#
# COMPACT_ATOMS: atom_id res chain seq x y z
N MET A 1 -16.72 -24.34 -73.79
CA MET A 1 -15.69 -23.64 -73.00
C MET A 1 -14.34 -24.00 -73.59
N THR A 2 -13.60 -23.02 -74.10
CA THR A 2 -12.28 -23.26 -74.72
C THR A 2 -11.21 -23.35 -73.62
N SER A 3 -10.11 -24.08 -73.86
CA SER A 3 -8.99 -24.24 -72.90
C SER A 3 -8.46 -22.89 -72.37
N LEU A 4 -8.55 -21.84 -73.20
CA LEU A 4 -8.12 -20.48 -72.87
C LEU A 4 -9.01 -19.83 -71.78
N GLU A 5 -10.34 -20.00 -71.87
CA GLU A 5 -11.30 -19.45 -70.90
C GLU A 5 -11.12 -20.08 -69.50
N ILE A 6 -10.83 -21.39 -69.46
CA ILE A 6 -10.58 -22.13 -68.23
C ILE A 6 -9.29 -21.64 -67.57
N SER A 7 -8.23 -21.43 -68.36
CA SER A 7 -6.94 -20.90 -67.87
C SER A 7 -7.09 -19.49 -67.28
N VAL A 8 -7.79 -18.59 -67.98
CA VAL A 8 -8.03 -17.22 -67.51
C VAL A 8 -8.86 -17.22 -66.22
N PHE A 9 -9.93 -18.02 -66.16
CA PHE A 9 -10.76 -18.13 -64.96
C PHE A 9 -9.95 -18.64 -63.76
N LEU A 10 -9.12 -19.68 -63.95
CA LEU A 10 -8.28 -20.24 -62.89
C LEU A 10 -7.28 -19.21 -62.33
N THR A 11 -6.70 -18.40 -63.22
CA THR A 11 -5.71 -17.36 -62.86
C THR A 11 -6.35 -16.23 -62.04
N ILE A 12 -7.59 -15.85 -62.37
CA ILE A 12 -8.36 -14.85 -61.62
C ILE A 12 -8.72 -15.39 -60.23
N VAL A 13 -9.17 -16.64 -60.13
CA VAL A 13 -9.51 -17.26 -58.84
C VAL A 13 -8.28 -17.35 -57.94
N LEU A 14 -7.13 -17.77 -58.48
CA LEU A 14 -5.88 -17.85 -57.71
C LEU A 14 -5.39 -16.48 -57.21
N SER A 15 -5.53 -15.43 -58.02
CA SER A 15 -5.12 -14.08 -57.60
C SER A 15 -6.03 -13.52 -56.50
N ILE A 16 -7.33 -13.79 -56.54
CA ILE A 16 -8.27 -13.42 -55.48
C ILE A 16 -7.95 -14.16 -54.17
N ILE A 17 -7.67 -15.47 -54.24
CA ILE A 17 -7.29 -16.27 -53.06
C ILE A 17 -5.98 -15.75 -52.46
N ALA A 18 -4.97 -15.47 -53.29
CA ALA A 18 -3.70 -14.92 -52.84
C ALA A 18 -3.89 -13.57 -52.12
N LEU A 19 -4.72 -12.68 -52.67
CA LEU A 19 -5.03 -11.40 -52.05
C LEU A 19 -5.75 -11.57 -50.70
N ALA A 20 -6.71 -12.49 -50.60
CA ALA A 20 -7.43 -12.79 -49.37
C ALA A 20 -6.48 -13.30 -48.27
N VAL A 21 -5.53 -14.18 -48.61
CA VAL A 21 -4.52 -14.67 -47.66
C VAL A 21 -3.63 -13.53 -47.15
N VAL A 22 -3.18 -12.64 -48.03
CA VAL A 22 -2.36 -11.48 -47.64
C VAL A 22 -3.11 -10.56 -46.66
N ILE A 23 -4.40 -10.31 -46.90
CA ILE A 23 -5.23 -9.47 -46.01
C ILE A 23 -5.37 -10.11 -44.63
N VAL A 24 -5.59 -11.42 -44.55
CA VAL A 24 -5.70 -12.15 -43.27
C VAL A 24 -4.38 -12.08 -42.49
N LEU A 25 -3.25 -12.34 -43.15
CA LEU A 25 -1.93 -12.30 -42.51
C LEU A 25 -1.54 -10.89 -42.01
N LEU A 26 -1.87 -9.83 -42.76
CA LEU A 26 -1.69 -8.46 -42.28
C LEU A 26 -2.60 -8.14 -41.08
N GLY A 27 -3.85 -8.59 -41.13
CA GLY A 27 -4.81 -8.40 -40.04
C GLY A 27 -4.38 -9.06 -38.74
N GLU A 28 -3.81 -10.26 -38.79
CA GLU A 28 -3.26 -10.96 -37.63
C GLU A 28 -2.03 -10.26 -37.04
N ARG A 29 -1.10 -9.80 -37.89
CA ARG A 29 0.08 -9.05 -37.45
C ARG A 29 -0.30 -7.75 -36.75
N ILE A 30 -1.24 -6.99 -37.31
CA ILE A 30 -1.72 -5.74 -36.71
C ILE A 30 -2.40 -6.02 -35.37
N ARG A 31 -3.23 -7.08 -35.28
CA ARG A 31 -3.93 -7.45 -34.06
C ARG A 31 -2.97 -7.86 -32.95
N ASN A 32 -1.91 -8.60 -33.28
CA ASN A 32 -0.87 -8.98 -32.31
C ASN A 32 -0.05 -7.78 -31.85
N ALA A 33 0.35 -6.88 -32.75
CA ALA A 33 1.07 -5.65 -32.41
C ALA A 33 0.27 -4.72 -31.50
N ILE A 34 -1.05 -4.59 -31.72
CA ILE A 34 -1.94 -3.79 -30.85
C ILE A 34 -2.07 -4.44 -29.47
N ARG A 35 -2.14 -5.78 -29.40
CA ARG A 35 -2.24 -6.50 -28.13
C ARG A 35 -0.97 -6.35 -27.28
N GLU A 36 0.18 -6.42 -27.91
CA GLU A 36 1.49 -6.19 -27.28
C GLU A 36 1.69 -4.71 -26.87
N GLY A 37 1.27 -3.78 -27.73
CA GLY A 37 1.29 -2.34 -27.43
C GLY A 37 0.43 -1.98 -26.22
N ASN A 38 -0.80 -2.51 -26.13
CA ASN A 38 -1.69 -2.28 -24.99
C ASN A 38 -1.16 -2.88 -23.69
N ALA A 39 -0.56 -4.08 -23.73
CA ALA A 39 0.04 -4.68 -22.54
C ALA A 39 1.23 -3.86 -22.03
N THR A 40 2.06 -3.35 -22.95
CA THR A 40 3.23 -2.54 -22.62
C THR A 40 2.82 -1.17 -22.06
N MET A 41 1.89 -0.46 -22.71
CA MET A 41 1.36 0.82 -22.23
C MET A 41 0.69 0.69 -20.86
N ARG A 42 -0.06 -0.40 -20.61
CA ARG A 42 -0.68 -0.62 -19.30
C ARG A 42 0.37 -0.80 -18.21
N ASN A 43 1.42 -1.57 -18.47
CA ASN A 43 2.47 -1.81 -17.49
C ASN A 43 3.29 -0.54 -17.20
N VAL A 44 3.59 0.26 -18.24
CA VAL A 44 4.28 1.56 -18.08
C VAL A 44 3.41 2.54 -17.28
N GLY A 45 2.12 2.66 -17.62
CA GLY A 45 1.22 3.57 -16.89
C GLY A 45 1.04 3.18 -15.42
N VAL A 46 1.00 1.89 -15.08
CA VAL A 46 0.95 1.43 -13.69
C VAL A 46 2.25 1.78 -12.94
N GLN A 47 3.40 1.62 -13.58
CA GLN A 47 4.69 1.99 -12.97
C GLN A 47 4.81 3.49 -12.75
N GLU A 48 4.38 4.30 -13.73
CA GLU A 48 4.40 5.76 -13.65
C GLU A 48 3.49 6.26 -12.53
N LEU A 49 2.27 5.72 -12.40
CA LEU A 49 1.37 6.02 -11.28
C LEU A 49 1.96 5.63 -9.92
N ALA A 50 2.65 4.50 -9.84
CA ALA A 50 3.32 4.09 -8.60
C ALA A 50 4.48 5.02 -8.22
N LEU A 51 5.23 5.52 -9.19
CA LEU A 51 6.31 6.48 -8.98
C LEU A 51 5.78 7.86 -8.56
N LEU A 52 4.73 8.36 -9.24
CA LEU A 52 4.07 9.60 -8.87
C LEU A 52 3.51 9.52 -7.44
N ARG A 53 2.88 8.39 -7.08
CA ARG A 53 2.41 8.17 -5.70
C ARG A 53 3.57 8.25 -4.70
N LYS A 54 4.72 7.62 -5.00
CA LYS A 54 5.92 7.69 -4.13
C LYS A 54 6.47 9.12 -4.01
N GLN A 55 6.48 9.89 -5.08
CA GLN A 55 6.93 11.30 -5.05
C GLN A 55 6.01 12.16 -4.20
N VAL A 56 4.69 12.05 -4.40
CA VAL A 56 3.71 12.79 -3.59
C VAL A 56 3.81 12.41 -2.11
N ILE A 57 3.98 11.12 -1.79
CA ILE A 57 4.21 10.67 -0.42
C ILE A 57 5.50 11.29 0.14
N ALA A 58 6.62 11.25 -0.59
CA ALA A 58 7.89 11.80 -0.10
C ALA A 58 7.84 13.32 0.11
N GLU A 59 7.05 14.04 -0.67
CA GLU A 59 6.88 15.49 -0.54
C GLU A 59 5.91 15.88 0.59
N GLN A 60 4.87 15.08 0.84
CA GLN A 60 3.81 15.40 1.81
C GLN A 60 3.99 14.74 3.17
N VAL A 61 4.63 13.57 3.24
CA VAL A 61 4.85 12.81 4.46
C VAL A 61 6.27 13.06 4.95
N GLN A 62 6.47 14.18 5.65
CA GLN A 62 7.71 14.46 6.36
C GLN A 62 7.52 14.24 7.86
N VAL A 63 7.81 13.02 8.32
CA VAL A 63 7.91 12.74 9.77
C VAL A 63 9.36 12.81 10.19
N ASN A 64 9.64 13.55 11.26
CA ASN A 64 10.96 13.79 11.82
C ASN A 64 10.89 13.91 13.35
N GLU A 65 12.06 14.05 13.98
CA GLU A 65 12.18 14.13 15.45
C GLU A 65 11.38 15.28 16.08
N GLY A 66 11.16 16.37 15.33
CA GLY A 66 10.47 17.57 15.81
C GLY A 66 8.96 17.53 15.69
N ASN A 67 8.38 16.63 14.87
CA ASN A 67 6.94 16.64 14.58
C ASN A 67 6.22 15.30 14.74
N TRP A 68 6.92 14.19 15.02
CA TRP A 68 6.29 12.87 15.08
C TRP A 68 5.15 12.79 16.09
N MET A 69 5.22 13.51 17.21
CA MET A 69 4.14 13.57 18.21
C MET A 69 2.88 14.25 17.67
N GLU A 70 3.02 15.32 16.91
CA GLU A 70 1.90 16.07 16.33
C GLU A 70 1.22 15.24 15.24
N VAL A 71 2.02 14.58 14.39
CA VAL A 71 1.53 13.64 13.37
C VAL A 71 0.74 12.51 14.04
N LEU A 72 1.29 11.90 15.08
CA LEU A 72 0.63 10.81 15.78
C LEU A 72 -0.65 11.28 16.50
N ALA A 73 -0.65 12.49 17.07
CA ALA A 73 -1.84 13.09 17.67
C ALA A 73 -2.96 13.31 16.64
N GLN A 74 -2.63 13.78 15.44
CA GLN A 74 -3.59 13.95 14.35
C GLN A 74 -4.19 12.60 13.94
N ILE A 75 -3.37 11.56 13.77
CA ILE A 75 -3.84 10.21 13.46
C ILE A 75 -4.79 9.71 14.57
N MET A 76 -4.42 9.88 15.84
CA MET A 76 -5.30 9.51 16.95
C MET A 76 -6.64 10.28 16.91
N ALA A 77 -6.61 11.57 16.60
CA ALA A 77 -7.81 12.39 16.49
C ALA A 77 -8.75 11.90 15.38
N ASP A 78 -8.18 11.50 14.23
CA ASP A 78 -8.93 10.99 13.09
C ASP A 78 -9.51 9.59 13.37
N VAL A 79 -8.73 8.70 13.99
CA VAL A 79 -9.20 7.34 14.37
C VAL A 79 -10.31 7.42 15.42
N LEU A 80 -10.10 8.20 16.48
CA LEU A 80 -11.04 8.33 17.59
C LEU A 80 -12.22 9.26 17.27
N ARG A 81 -12.13 10.04 16.19
CA ARG A 81 -13.05 11.12 15.81
C ARG A 81 -13.20 12.16 16.93
N GLN A 82 -12.08 12.50 17.56
CA GLN A 82 -12.01 13.43 18.70
C GLN A 82 -10.92 14.46 18.47
N ALA A 83 -11.29 15.73 18.34
CA ALA A 83 -10.35 16.82 18.07
C ALA A 83 -9.30 17.05 19.18
N ASN A 84 -9.55 16.57 20.40
CA ASN A 84 -8.65 16.73 21.54
C ASN A 84 -7.82 15.46 21.84
N ALA A 85 -7.86 14.45 20.96
CA ALA A 85 -6.95 13.32 21.09
C ALA A 85 -5.52 13.81 20.88
N GLY A 86 -4.60 13.34 21.70
CA GLY A 86 -3.21 13.76 21.64
C GLY A 86 -2.30 12.76 22.30
N VAL A 87 -1.00 12.94 22.06
CA VAL A 87 0.06 12.11 22.64
C VAL A 87 0.71 12.89 23.76
N LYS A 88 0.72 12.31 24.96
CA LYS A 88 1.38 12.87 26.13
C LYS A 88 2.82 12.38 26.25
N GLU A 89 3.05 11.10 26.00
CA GLU A 89 4.35 10.47 26.23
C GLU A 89 4.54 9.23 25.36
N PHE A 90 5.77 8.98 24.92
CA PHE A 90 6.20 7.72 24.31
C PHE A 90 6.72 6.75 25.37
N TRP A 91 6.29 5.50 25.31
CA TRP A 91 6.57 4.51 26.36
C TRP A 91 7.47 3.37 25.93
N GLY A 92 7.54 3.08 24.63
CA GLY A 92 8.41 2.03 24.14
C GLY A 92 8.07 1.55 22.75
N ILE A 93 9.03 0.86 22.15
CA ILE A 93 8.98 0.28 20.82
C ILE A 93 9.63 -1.10 20.87
N ALA A 94 9.06 -2.07 20.16
CA ALA A 94 9.58 -3.43 20.07
C ALA A 94 9.17 -4.10 18.75
N THR A 95 10.02 -5.02 18.28
CA THR A 95 9.83 -5.76 17.02
C THR A 95 9.18 -7.13 17.21
N GLU A 96 9.22 -7.68 18.42
CA GLU A 96 8.62 -8.97 18.77
C GLU A 96 7.38 -8.78 19.66
N PRO A 97 6.30 -9.56 19.47
CA PRO A 97 6.10 -10.61 18.45
C PRO A 97 5.89 -10.05 17.04
N CYS A 98 5.59 -8.76 16.93
CA CYS A 98 5.48 -8.01 15.69
C CYS A 98 5.86 -6.54 15.96
N PRO A 99 6.21 -5.76 14.92
CA PRO A 99 6.45 -4.33 15.07
C PRO A 99 5.29 -3.62 15.78
N HIS A 100 5.60 -3.04 16.93
CA HIS A 100 4.65 -2.24 17.71
C HIS A 100 5.34 -1.18 18.56
N PHE A 101 4.62 -0.08 18.81
CA PHE A 101 5.04 0.95 19.74
C PHE A 101 3.89 1.43 20.60
N LYS A 102 4.21 1.96 21.78
CA LYS A 102 3.27 2.32 22.83
C LYS A 102 3.39 3.78 23.17
N VAL A 103 2.24 4.44 23.31
CA VAL A 103 2.15 5.83 23.74
C VAL A 103 1.07 6.01 24.79
N LEU A 104 1.23 7.01 25.63
CA LEU A 104 0.21 7.49 26.54
C LEU A 104 -0.55 8.63 25.87
N GLY A 105 -1.87 8.46 25.72
CA GLY A 105 -2.75 9.51 25.24
C GLY A 105 -2.95 10.63 26.25
N SER A 106 -3.32 11.81 25.78
CA SER A 106 -3.70 12.96 26.61
C SER A 106 -4.96 12.69 27.46
N ASP A 107 -5.76 11.72 27.07
CA ASP A 107 -6.93 11.20 27.79
C ASP A 107 -6.55 10.22 28.94
N GLY A 108 -5.26 9.89 29.07
CA GLY A 108 -4.75 8.94 30.08
C GLY A 108 -4.85 7.47 29.68
N HIS A 109 -5.32 7.15 28.47
CA HIS A 109 -5.35 5.79 27.95
C HIS A 109 -4.01 5.41 27.30
N ARG A 110 -3.64 4.13 27.36
CA ARG A 110 -2.46 3.62 26.65
C ARG A 110 -2.87 3.15 25.27
N TYR A 111 -2.18 3.62 24.26
CA TYR A 111 -2.40 3.23 22.88
C TYR A 111 -1.20 2.44 22.37
N THR A 112 -1.47 1.27 21.79
CA THR A 112 -0.47 0.46 21.10
C THR A 112 -0.75 0.51 19.61
N PHE A 113 0.23 0.97 18.84
CA PHE A 113 0.22 0.94 17.38
C PHE A 113 0.99 -0.27 16.92
N THR A 114 0.40 -1.08 16.04
CA THR A 114 1.00 -2.33 15.59
C THR A 114 0.59 -2.70 14.17
N THR A 115 1.36 -3.59 13.56
CA THR A 115 1.01 -4.19 12.26
C THR A 115 0.24 -5.50 12.38
N ASP A 116 0.20 -6.11 13.57
CA ASP A 116 -0.63 -7.29 13.85
C ASP A 116 -1.16 -7.31 15.29
N HIS A 117 -2.41 -6.87 15.47
CA HIS A 117 -3.05 -6.89 16.78
C HIS A 117 -3.28 -8.30 17.32
N ARG A 118 -3.41 -9.33 16.46
CA ARG A 118 -3.67 -10.70 16.91
C ARG A 118 -2.40 -11.30 17.52
N ALA A 119 -1.25 -11.06 16.90
CA ALA A 119 0.04 -11.47 17.45
C ALA A 119 0.28 -10.87 18.85
N LEU A 120 -0.08 -9.60 19.07
CA LEU A 120 0.01 -8.98 20.39
C LEU A 120 -0.93 -9.61 21.43
N VAL A 121 -2.15 -9.97 21.03
CA VAL A 121 -3.10 -10.65 21.92
C VAL A 121 -2.61 -12.06 22.29
N GLU A 122 -2.06 -12.81 21.32
CA GLU A 122 -1.50 -14.14 21.54
C GLU A 122 -0.27 -14.12 22.45
N ALA A 123 0.56 -13.08 22.35
CA ALA A 123 1.70 -12.87 23.23
C ALA A 123 1.33 -12.31 24.62
N GLY A 124 0.05 -12.04 24.89
CA GLY A 124 -0.40 -11.47 26.16
C GLY A 124 -0.02 -9.99 26.37
N LEU A 125 0.36 -9.28 25.29
CA LEU A 125 0.73 -7.87 25.32
C LEU A 125 -0.47 -6.92 25.12
N ALA A 126 -1.60 -7.46 24.67
CA ALA A 126 -2.88 -6.77 24.55
C ALA A 126 -4.02 -7.70 24.99
N ASN A 127 -5.10 -7.16 25.55
CA ASN A 127 -6.25 -7.98 25.90
C ASN A 127 -7.16 -8.18 24.70
N LYS A 128 -7.74 -9.38 24.56
CA LYS A 128 -8.73 -9.67 23.49
C LYS A 128 -9.98 -8.77 23.53
N LYS A 129 -10.25 -8.14 24.69
CA LYS A 129 -11.38 -7.23 24.91
C LYS A 129 -11.01 -5.77 24.65
N ASP A 130 -9.74 -5.46 24.45
CA ASP A 130 -9.31 -4.08 24.18
C ASP A 130 -9.92 -3.60 22.86
N PRO A 131 -10.42 -2.35 22.80
CA PRO A 131 -10.85 -1.74 21.55
C PRO A 131 -9.70 -1.71 20.53
N VAL A 132 -10.00 -2.14 19.30
CA VAL A 132 -9.06 -2.18 18.17
C VAL A 132 -9.65 -1.40 17.01
N TRP A 133 -8.86 -0.51 16.42
CA TRP A 133 -9.21 0.24 15.22
C TRP A 133 -8.18 0.03 14.11
N PRO A 134 -8.62 -0.17 12.86
CA PRO A 134 -7.72 -0.11 11.72
C PRO A 134 -7.26 1.33 11.51
N VAL A 135 -5.98 1.50 11.19
CA VAL A 135 -5.39 2.76 10.74
C VAL A 135 -4.97 2.56 9.28
N ASP A 136 -5.83 3.02 8.39
CA ASP A 136 -5.69 2.89 6.95
C ASP A 136 -6.02 4.22 6.24
N THR A 137 -6.04 4.18 4.91
CA THR A 137 -6.27 5.36 4.08
C THR A 137 -7.65 6.00 4.23
N LEU A 138 -8.62 5.32 4.88
CA LEU A 138 -9.93 5.87 5.20
C LEU A 138 -9.90 6.81 6.41
N VAL A 139 -8.88 6.67 7.26
CA VAL A 139 -8.62 7.56 8.41
C VAL A 139 -7.95 8.85 7.92
N SER A 140 -6.84 8.70 7.21
CA SER A 140 -6.14 9.79 6.52
C SER A 140 -5.43 9.22 5.28
N PRO A 141 -5.38 9.95 4.15
CA PRO A 141 -4.76 9.47 2.91
C PRO A 141 -3.32 8.96 3.04
N PHE A 142 -2.61 9.41 4.09
CA PHE A 142 -1.21 9.11 4.34
C PHE A 142 -0.96 8.44 5.70
N ALA A 143 -1.99 8.02 6.43
CA ALA A 143 -1.86 7.53 7.81
C ALA A 143 -0.85 6.37 7.95
N VAL A 144 -0.83 5.47 6.97
CA VAL A 144 0.09 4.31 6.96
C VAL A 144 1.53 4.77 6.77
N GLU A 145 1.76 5.65 5.79
CA GLU A 145 3.06 6.23 5.50
C GLU A 145 3.58 7.10 6.66
N GLU A 146 2.71 7.89 7.28
CA GLU A 146 2.99 8.69 8.48
C GLU A 146 3.38 7.80 9.66
N LEU A 147 2.62 6.74 9.95
CA LEU A 147 2.98 5.78 10.99
C LEU A 147 4.30 5.05 10.71
N CYS A 148 4.59 4.76 9.44
CA CYS A 148 5.90 4.24 9.07
C CYS A 148 7.01 5.27 9.34
N GLY A 149 6.77 6.55 9.05
CA GLY A 149 7.69 7.63 9.40
C GLY A 149 7.91 7.73 10.91
N VAL A 150 6.84 7.69 11.71
CA VAL A 150 6.90 7.70 13.18
C VAL A 150 7.70 6.51 13.69
N TRP A 151 7.44 5.30 13.15
CA TRP A 151 8.21 4.11 13.50
C TRP A 151 9.71 4.29 13.31
N HIS A 152 10.15 4.79 12.15
CA HIS A 152 11.57 4.99 11.89
C HIS A 152 12.18 6.00 12.85
N VAL A 153 11.53 7.15 13.08
CA VAL A 153 12.02 8.16 14.03
C VAL A 153 12.18 7.57 15.42
N LEU A 154 11.20 6.79 15.90
CA LEU A 154 11.26 6.16 17.22
C LEU A 154 12.29 5.01 17.28
N ALA A 155 12.44 4.25 16.19
CA ALA A 155 13.45 3.19 16.08
C ALA A 155 14.87 3.77 16.06
N ASP A 156 15.09 4.90 15.38
CA ASP A 156 16.38 5.60 15.35
C ASP A 156 16.81 6.09 16.73
N GLN A 157 15.83 6.46 17.57
CA GLN A 157 16.05 6.88 18.95
C GLN A 157 16.21 5.72 19.94
N SER A 158 15.94 4.48 19.52
CA SER A 158 15.91 3.30 20.38
C SER A 158 17.00 2.30 20.02
N ALA A 159 17.95 2.08 20.93
CA ALA A 159 18.96 1.02 20.78
C ALA A 159 18.37 -0.41 20.80
N ALA A 160 17.07 -0.55 21.11
CA ALA A 160 16.40 -1.84 21.27
C ALA A 160 15.81 -2.42 19.99
N VAL A 161 15.87 -1.68 18.87
CA VAL A 161 15.20 -2.04 17.62
C VAL A 161 16.17 -1.99 16.44
N ASP A 162 16.17 -3.03 15.61
CA ASP A 162 16.88 -3.02 14.34
C ASP A 162 16.08 -2.20 13.31
N GLN A 163 16.66 -1.10 12.84
CA GLN A 163 16.08 -0.18 11.85
C GLN A 163 15.72 -0.85 10.53
N ALA A 164 16.31 -2.01 10.22
CA ALA A 164 16.02 -2.75 9.00
C ALA A 164 14.60 -3.35 8.98
N ILE A 165 13.92 -3.42 10.12
CA ILE A 165 12.58 -3.98 10.24
C ILE A 165 11.56 -2.85 10.05
N LEU A 166 11.26 -2.58 8.78
CA LEU A 166 10.02 -1.91 8.43
C LEU A 166 8.97 -2.96 8.07
N PRO A 167 7.79 -2.99 8.71
CA PRO A 167 6.70 -3.82 8.23
C PRO A 167 6.24 -3.27 6.87
N ARG A 168 6.71 -3.91 5.80
CA ARG A 168 6.20 -3.72 4.44
C ARG A 168 4.85 -4.43 4.33
N GLY A 169 3.84 -3.91 5.04
CA GLY A 169 2.54 -4.57 5.22
C GLY A 169 1.44 -3.56 5.49
N GLU A 170 0.87 -3.08 4.40
CA GLU A 170 -0.45 -2.49 4.04
C GLU A 170 -1.46 -1.98 5.09
N GLN A 171 -1.34 -2.23 6.39
CA GLN A 171 -2.31 -1.76 7.39
C GLN A 171 -1.73 -1.71 8.80
N TRP A 172 -1.99 -0.60 9.50
CA TRP A 172 -1.69 -0.46 10.93
C TRP A 172 -2.97 -0.66 11.75
N TRP A 173 -2.78 -0.97 13.03
CA TRP A 173 -3.84 -1.11 14.02
C TRP A 173 -3.51 -0.28 15.24
N MET A 174 -4.51 0.39 15.79
CA MET A 174 -4.43 1.07 17.07
C MET A 174 -5.26 0.29 18.09
N ILE A 175 -4.67 -0.01 19.25
CA ILE A 175 -5.31 -0.73 20.35
C ILE A 175 -5.34 0.20 21.56
N ALA A 176 -6.51 0.41 22.16
CA ALA A 176 -6.62 1.12 23.44
C ALA A 176 -6.59 0.10 24.58
N SER A 177 -5.51 0.08 25.35
CA SER A 177 -5.43 -0.72 26.56
C SER A 177 -5.80 0.13 27.77
N VAL A 178 -6.67 -0.42 28.62
CA VAL A 178 -6.97 0.19 29.92
C VAL A 178 -5.73 0.08 30.79
N VAL A 179 -5.36 1.17 31.46
CA VAL A 179 -4.31 1.15 32.48
C VAL A 179 -4.80 0.25 33.61
N GLU A 180 -4.38 -1.02 33.62
CA GLU A 180 -4.32 -1.74 34.89
C GLU A 180 -3.25 -1.03 35.70
N THR A 181 -3.68 -0.21 36.65
CA THR A 181 -2.82 0.19 37.77
C THR A 181 -2.44 -1.11 38.45
N ASP A 182 -1.17 -1.51 38.30
CA ASP A 182 -0.57 -2.57 39.12
C ASP A 182 -0.99 -2.33 40.57
N LYS A 183 -1.62 -3.35 41.16
CA LYS A 183 -1.86 -3.44 42.60
C LYS A 183 -0.65 -4.01 43.30
#